data_AF-A0AAP8E429-F1
#
_entry.id   AF-A0AAP8E429-F1
#
_cell.length_a   1.000
_cell.length_b   1.000
_cell.length_c   1.000
_cell.angle_alpha   90.00
_cell.angle_beta   90.00
_cell.angle_gamma   90.00
#
_symmetry.space_group_name_H-M   'P 1'
#
loop_
_entity.id
_entity.type
_entity.pdbx_description
1 polymer ?
#
loop_
_entity_poly.entity_id
_entity_poly.type
_entity_poly.pdbx_seq_one_letter_code
_entity_poly.pdbx_strand_id
1 'polypeptide(L)'
;MPLNLNKKHKELKTTFNPFWSAAVVNEKNGLKNLKKAWGIIFKVLKVAIFIFLTIVGLWGCTQTLAQPWTGTNQLLGSGLEIGYNFGTTGDYRYDLQSNNVGPYFTFSDYTLAYGPFYGWFVWPASQIVLPIMYATRVPLGSGPELGFNMILSLIVLLFLVRLITIVITLNSTLALEKMNEVQGKLAEINAKYKGALDLQSKRNRQMEIMSLYKKHNIKSSASFVQVFVTLPIFLIIYRIVTTLRPIKAIILFNFWDLSKVPLTEIFSNFTSTGWTFIIFLIIVLPVQFISQKLPQIWASKRNENAKAHSQKSIEQLNKTKRMQLIFYFVFAVITAFSAAGVGVYWFLNALFTLLQSYLTHLFIVKRRTRRRLTYSKLEQMLERE
;
A
#
# COMPACT_ATOMS: atom_id res chain seq x y z
N MET A 1 48.75 -0.41 -64.46
CA MET A 1 47.32 -0.24 -64.10
C MET A 1 46.88 -1.46 -63.29
N PRO A 2 46.74 -1.39 -61.96
CA PRO A 2 46.28 -2.55 -61.19
C PRO A 2 44.75 -2.58 -61.17
N LEU A 3 44.18 -3.74 -61.53
CA LEU A 3 42.74 -3.99 -61.44
C LEU A 3 42.28 -3.91 -59.97
N ASN A 4 41.34 -3.01 -59.71
CA ASN A 4 40.74 -2.80 -58.40
C ASN A 4 39.72 -3.93 -58.07
N LEU A 5 40.23 -5.03 -57.50
CA LEU A 5 39.48 -6.20 -57.05
C LEU A 5 38.39 -5.89 -55.99
N ASN A 6 38.46 -4.72 -55.34
CA ASN A 6 37.51 -4.32 -54.30
C ASN A 6 36.14 -3.87 -54.85
N LYS A 7 36.07 -3.44 -56.12
CA LYS A 7 34.78 -3.07 -56.75
C LYS A 7 33.94 -4.29 -57.10
N LYS A 8 34.58 -5.35 -57.63
CA LYS A 8 33.89 -6.60 -58.03
C LYS A 8 33.33 -7.39 -56.84
N HIS A 9 34.01 -7.37 -55.69
CA HIS A 9 33.50 -8.00 -54.46
C HIS A 9 32.29 -7.30 -53.84
N LYS A 10 32.10 -6.00 -54.12
CA LYS A 10 30.97 -5.22 -53.59
C LYS A 10 29.69 -5.42 -54.41
N GLU A 11 29.82 -5.62 -55.72
CA GLU A 11 28.70 -5.91 -56.64
C GLU A 11 28.18 -7.36 -56.53
N LEU A 12 29.03 -8.31 -56.12
CA LEU A 12 28.62 -9.70 -55.87
C LEU A 12 27.82 -9.89 -54.57
N LYS A 13 27.93 -8.97 -53.59
CA LYS A 13 27.14 -9.02 -52.35
C LYS A 13 25.74 -8.43 -52.49
N THR A 14 25.46 -7.66 -53.53
CA THR A 14 24.13 -7.08 -53.79
C THR A 14 23.23 -7.96 -54.66
N THR A 15 23.76 -9.03 -55.26
CA THR A 15 23.04 -9.91 -56.20
C THR A 15 22.65 -11.28 -55.61
N PHE A 16 23.21 -11.69 -54.48
CA PHE A 16 22.77 -12.88 -53.76
C PHE A 16 21.95 -12.51 -52.53
N ASN A 17 20.68 -12.19 -52.75
CA ASN A 17 19.69 -12.13 -51.68
C ASN A 17 18.91 -13.46 -51.74
N PRO A 18 19.40 -14.53 -51.09
CA PRO A 18 18.75 -15.83 -51.21
C PRO A 18 17.32 -15.75 -50.71
N PHE A 19 16.38 -16.50 -51.29
CA PHE A 19 14.95 -16.39 -50.97
C PHE A 19 14.62 -16.57 -49.47
N TRP A 20 15.50 -17.24 -48.71
CA TRP A 20 15.40 -17.37 -47.26
C TRP A 20 15.79 -16.10 -46.47
N SER A 21 16.52 -15.14 -47.04
CA SER A 21 16.87 -13.88 -46.36
C SER A 21 15.65 -13.00 -46.12
N ALA A 22 14.73 -12.94 -47.10
CA ALA A 22 13.46 -12.23 -46.97
C ALA A 22 12.55 -12.91 -45.93
N ALA A 23 12.52 -14.25 -45.90
CA ALA A 23 11.79 -15.02 -44.90
C ALA A 23 12.33 -14.79 -43.47
N VAL A 24 13.65 -14.80 -43.28
CA VAL A 24 14.30 -14.53 -41.98
C VAL A 24 14.09 -13.08 -41.52
N VAL A 25 14.06 -12.11 -42.44
CA VAL A 25 13.75 -10.71 -42.11
C VAL A 25 12.28 -10.55 -41.73
N ASN A 26 11.36 -11.19 -42.44
CA ASN A 26 9.93 -11.19 -42.09
C ASN A 26 9.66 -11.88 -40.75
N GLU A 27 10.36 -12.98 -40.44
CA GLU A 27 10.26 -13.68 -39.16
C GLU A 27 10.78 -12.81 -38.00
N LYS A 28 11.95 -12.16 -38.17
CA LYS A 28 12.49 -11.21 -37.18
C LYS A 28 11.57 -10.00 -36.97
N ASN A 29 10.95 -9.48 -38.03
CA ASN A 29 9.97 -8.40 -37.94
C ASN A 29 8.66 -8.88 -37.27
N GLY A 30 8.20 -10.09 -37.56
CA GLY A 30 7.07 -10.75 -36.91
C GLY A 30 7.29 -10.91 -35.41
N LEU A 31 8.44 -11.44 -34.99
CA LEU A 31 8.86 -11.56 -33.58
C LEU A 31 8.96 -10.20 -32.87
N LYS A 32 9.44 -9.17 -33.56
CA LYS A 32 9.52 -7.80 -33.02
C LYS A 32 8.13 -7.18 -32.84
N ASN A 33 7.23 -7.39 -33.80
CA ASN A 33 5.84 -6.95 -33.73
C ASN A 33 5.06 -7.71 -32.66
N LEU A 34 5.28 -9.02 -32.51
CA LEU A 34 4.74 -9.85 -31.43
C LEU A 34 5.20 -9.37 -30.06
N LYS A 35 6.50 -9.12 -29.86
CA LYS A 35 7.02 -8.56 -28.60
C LYS A 35 6.43 -7.18 -28.30
N LYS A 36 6.24 -6.35 -29.33
CA LYS A 36 5.60 -5.03 -29.18
C LYS A 36 4.12 -5.15 -28.82
N ALA A 37 3.38 -6.07 -29.46
CA ALA A 37 1.99 -6.38 -29.15
C ALA A 37 1.82 -6.92 -27.74
N TRP A 38 2.64 -7.90 -27.33
CA TRP A 38 2.71 -8.41 -25.95
C TRP A 38 3.00 -7.28 -24.96
N GLY A 39 3.94 -6.39 -25.29
CA GLY A 39 4.24 -5.22 -24.46
C GLY A 39 3.08 -4.23 -24.33
N ILE A 40 2.23 -4.10 -25.35
CA ILE A 40 1.01 -3.29 -25.30
C ILE A 40 -0.06 -3.99 -24.46
N ILE A 41 -0.31 -5.29 -24.71
CA ILE A 41 -1.27 -6.10 -23.95
C ILE A 41 -0.95 -6.05 -22.46
N PHE A 42 0.32 -6.23 -22.08
CA PHE A 42 0.73 -6.20 -20.67
C PHE A 42 0.56 -4.81 -20.03
N LYS A 43 0.68 -3.73 -20.82
CA LYS A 43 0.40 -2.36 -20.34
C LYS A 43 -1.10 -2.15 -20.15
N VAL A 44 -1.91 -2.57 -21.12
CA VAL A 44 -3.38 -2.48 -21.04
C VAL A 44 -3.90 -3.30 -19.87
N LEU A 45 -3.40 -4.52 -19.68
CA LEU A 45 -3.77 -5.37 -18.55
C LEU A 45 -3.43 -4.72 -17.20
N LYS A 46 -2.23 -4.12 -17.06
CA LYS A 46 -1.87 -3.39 -15.84
C LYS A 46 -2.81 -2.22 -15.55
N VAL A 47 -3.21 -1.48 -16.58
CA VAL A 47 -4.15 -0.35 -16.45
C VAL A 47 -5.54 -0.87 -16.10
N ALA A 48 -6.01 -1.93 -16.75
CA ALA A 48 -7.30 -2.55 -16.46
C ALA A 48 -7.38 -3.07 -15.02
N ILE A 49 -6.34 -3.78 -14.54
CA ILE A 49 -6.24 -4.22 -13.15
C ILE A 49 -6.28 -3.03 -12.19
N PHE A 50 -5.56 -1.95 -12.50
CA PHE A 50 -5.55 -0.76 -11.67
C PHE A 50 -6.92 -0.07 -11.60
N ILE A 51 -7.60 0.06 -12.74
CA ILE A 51 -8.96 0.62 -12.82
C ILE A 51 -9.94 -0.28 -12.05
N PHE A 52 -9.87 -1.59 -12.26
CA PHE A 52 -10.69 -2.56 -11.56
C PHE A 52 -10.51 -2.46 -10.04
N LEU A 53 -9.27 -2.48 -9.54
CA LEU A 53 -8.98 -2.34 -8.11
C LEU A 53 -9.47 -1.00 -7.56
N THR A 54 -9.38 0.07 -8.36
CA THR A 54 -9.91 1.38 -7.98
C THR A 54 -11.43 1.36 -7.87
N ILE A 55 -12.13 0.83 -8.88
CA ILE A 55 -13.59 0.75 -8.89
C ILE A 55 -14.08 -0.12 -7.74
N VAL A 56 -13.49 -1.30 -7.53
CA VAL A 56 -13.90 -2.19 -6.44
C VAL A 56 -13.53 -1.61 -5.07
N GLY A 57 -12.42 -0.89 -4.95
CA GLY A 57 -12.08 -0.17 -3.72
C GLY A 57 -13.08 0.95 -3.40
N LEU A 58 -13.46 1.75 -4.40
CA LEU A 58 -14.48 2.78 -4.26
C LEU A 58 -15.86 2.17 -3.96
N TRP A 59 -16.21 1.07 -4.63
CA TRP A 59 -17.42 0.30 -4.33
C TRP A 59 -17.40 -0.26 -2.91
N GLY A 60 -16.26 -0.76 -2.43
CA GLY A 60 -16.09 -1.21 -1.06
C GLY A 60 -16.33 -0.09 -0.04
N CYS A 61 -15.86 1.13 -0.32
CA CYS A 61 -16.17 2.32 0.48
C CYS A 61 -17.67 2.64 0.48
N THR A 62 -18.32 2.71 -0.69
CA THR A 62 -19.75 3.06 -0.78
C THR A 62 -20.60 1.99 -0.12
N GLN A 63 -20.32 0.72 -0.39
CA GLN A 63 -20.98 -0.41 0.24
C GLN A 63 -20.86 -0.37 1.76
N THR A 64 -19.69 0.01 2.25
CA THR A 64 -19.40 0.15 3.69
C THR A 64 -20.23 1.23 4.38
N LEU A 65 -20.62 2.28 3.65
CA LEU A 65 -21.36 3.41 4.20
C LEU A 65 -22.87 3.35 3.89
N ALA A 66 -23.27 2.69 2.82
CA ALA A 66 -24.64 2.72 2.30
C ALA A 66 -25.48 1.49 2.66
N GLN A 67 -24.85 0.36 2.98
CA GLN A 67 -25.59 -0.89 3.20
C GLN A 67 -25.89 -1.11 4.69
N PRO A 68 -27.17 -1.32 5.09
CA PRO A 68 -27.55 -1.46 6.51
C PRO A 68 -26.85 -2.63 7.22
N TRP A 69 -26.65 -3.73 6.51
CA TRP A 69 -25.99 -4.94 7.03
C TRP A 69 -24.49 -4.78 7.25
N THR A 70 -23.88 -3.72 6.73
CA THR A 70 -22.45 -3.42 6.94
C THR A 70 -22.16 -2.61 8.20
N GLY A 71 -23.20 -2.23 8.95
CA GLY A 71 -23.07 -1.59 10.25
C GLY A 71 -22.29 -2.49 11.20
N THR A 72 -21.23 -1.96 11.81
CA THR A 72 -20.43 -2.69 12.79
C THR A 72 -21.17 -2.72 14.12
N ASN A 73 -21.68 -3.89 14.52
CA ASN A 73 -22.26 -4.10 15.84
C ASN A 73 -21.25 -4.75 16.78
N GLN A 74 -21.15 -4.22 18.00
CA GLN A 74 -20.26 -4.71 19.04
C GLN A 74 -20.74 -6.05 19.62
N LEU A 75 -22.06 -6.32 19.55
CA LEU A 75 -22.64 -7.54 20.09
C LEU A 75 -22.46 -8.72 19.13
N LEU A 76 -22.04 -9.86 19.66
CA LEU A 76 -22.00 -11.12 18.92
C LEU A 76 -23.41 -11.53 18.47
N GLY A 77 -23.51 -12.02 17.24
CA GLY A 77 -24.80 -12.49 16.69
C GLY A 77 -25.66 -11.37 16.14
N SER A 78 -25.05 -10.25 15.76
CA SER A 78 -25.72 -9.11 15.16
C SER A 78 -24.85 -8.43 14.11
N GLY A 79 -25.50 -7.88 13.07
CA GLY A 79 -24.81 -7.37 11.89
C GLY A 79 -24.23 -8.47 11.00
N LEU A 80 -23.37 -8.09 10.06
CA LEU A 80 -22.63 -9.04 9.24
C LEU A 80 -21.47 -9.66 10.04
N GLU A 81 -21.45 -10.99 10.09
CA GLU A 81 -20.37 -11.74 10.73
C GLU A 81 -19.83 -12.86 9.85
N ILE A 82 -18.51 -12.98 9.86
CA ILE A 82 -17.75 -14.00 9.14
C ILE A 82 -17.19 -15.01 10.14
N GLY A 83 -17.43 -16.30 9.91
CA GLY A 83 -17.02 -17.40 10.77
C GLY A 83 -17.56 -18.74 10.27
N TYR A 84 -17.29 -19.83 10.98
CA TYR A 84 -17.87 -21.13 10.64
C TYR A 84 -19.30 -21.27 11.17
N ASN A 85 -20.07 -22.19 10.59
CA ASN A 85 -21.43 -22.47 11.07
C ASN A 85 -21.41 -23.00 12.52
N PHE A 86 -22.47 -22.71 13.29
CA PHE A 86 -22.60 -23.14 14.68
C PHE A 86 -22.30 -24.64 14.88
N GLY A 87 -21.43 -24.96 15.85
CA GLY A 87 -21.13 -26.35 16.23
C GLY A 87 -20.20 -27.09 15.26
N THR A 88 -19.77 -26.46 14.16
CA THR A 88 -18.87 -27.09 13.18
C THR A 88 -17.51 -27.38 13.79
N THR A 89 -16.98 -26.47 14.60
CA THR A 89 -15.63 -26.60 15.16
C THR A 89 -15.61 -27.05 16.61
N GLY A 90 -16.79 -27.15 17.24
CA GLY A 90 -16.95 -27.35 18.67
C GLY A 90 -16.58 -26.14 19.53
N ASP A 91 -16.25 -24.99 18.92
CA ASP A 91 -15.95 -23.75 19.64
C ASP A 91 -17.06 -22.72 19.49
N TYR A 92 -18.02 -22.77 20.40
CA TYR A 92 -19.20 -21.92 20.37
C TYR A 92 -18.92 -20.42 20.55
N ARG A 93 -17.73 -20.04 21.03
CA ARG A 93 -17.35 -18.61 21.10
C ARG A 93 -17.13 -18.04 19.70
N TYR A 94 -16.60 -18.87 18.80
CA TYR A 94 -16.14 -18.46 17.49
C TYR A 94 -17.11 -18.83 16.38
N ASP A 95 -17.83 -19.93 16.55
CA ASP A 95 -18.84 -20.39 15.59
C ASP A 95 -20.03 -19.42 15.55
N LEU A 96 -20.60 -19.24 14.36
CA LEU A 96 -21.70 -18.31 14.07
C LEU A 96 -23.03 -18.82 14.64
N GLN A 97 -23.68 -18.01 15.46
CA GLN A 97 -24.97 -18.24 16.11
C GLN A 97 -25.74 -16.93 16.17
N SER A 98 -27.02 -16.95 15.82
CA SER A 98 -27.88 -15.78 15.99
C SER A 98 -28.32 -15.64 17.45
N ASN A 99 -28.29 -14.41 17.97
CA ASN A 99 -28.76 -14.11 19.33
C ASN A 99 -30.14 -13.40 19.35
N ASN A 100 -30.85 -13.30 18.22
CA ASN A 100 -32.14 -12.60 18.08
C ASN A 100 -32.17 -11.11 18.52
N VAL A 101 -31.02 -10.47 18.77
CA VAL A 101 -30.93 -9.08 19.27
C VAL A 101 -30.94 -8.03 18.14
N GLY A 102 -31.13 -8.43 16.89
CA GLY A 102 -31.16 -7.52 15.73
C GLY A 102 -30.94 -8.23 14.40
N PRO A 103 -30.84 -7.49 13.28
CA PRO A 103 -30.60 -8.08 11.97
C PRO A 103 -29.23 -8.74 11.96
N TYR A 104 -29.21 -10.05 11.70
CA TYR A 104 -28.02 -10.88 11.71
C TYR A 104 -27.79 -11.45 10.32
N PHE A 105 -26.57 -11.28 9.80
CA PHE A 105 -26.18 -11.75 8.47
C PHE A 105 -24.96 -12.65 8.62
N THR A 106 -25.14 -13.94 8.35
CA THR A 106 -24.06 -14.92 8.38
C THR A 106 -23.32 -14.96 7.06
N PHE A 107 -22.00 -14.86 7.12
CA PHE A 107 -21.16 -15.09 5.97
C PHE A 107 -20.20 -16.24 6.31
N SER A 108 -20.74 -17.47 6.21
CA SER A 108 -20.03 -18.73 6.46
C SER A 108 -19.62 -19.48 5.20
N ASP A 109 -20.20 -19.13 4.05
CA ASP A 109 -19.90 -19.71 2.76
C ASP A 109 -19.67 -18.61 1.71
N TYR A 110 -18.87 -18.90 0.69
CA TYR A 110 -18.63 -17.96 -0.40
C TYR A 110 -19.94 -17.55 -1.08
N THR A 111 -20.19 -16.24 -1.17
CA THR A 111 -21.34 -15.69 -1.87
C THR A 111 -21.06 -14.28 -2.38
N LEU A 112 -21.68 -13.92 -3.50
CA LEU A 112 -21.70 -12.56 -4.04
C LEU A 112 -22.92 -11.75 -3.56
N ALA A 113 -23.78 -12.33 -2.72
CA ALA A 113 -24.93 -11.62 -2.13
C ALA A 113 -24.51 -10.38 -1.33
N TYR A 114 -23.36 -10.45 -0.66
CA TYR A 114 -22.74 -9.32 0.03
C TYR A 114 -21.89 -8.44 -0.89
N GLY A 115 -22.05 -8.56 -2.21
CA GLY A 115 -21.35 -7.77 -3.23
C GLY A 115 -19.91 -8.19 -3.51
N PRO A 116 -19.35 -7.67 -4.62
CA PRO A 116 -18.06 -8.12 -5.16
C PRO A 116 -16.88 -7.83 -4.22
N PHE A 117 -16.94 -6.74 -3.45
CA PHE A 117 -15.86 -6.41 -2.51
C PHE A 117 -15.73 -7.48 -1.41
N TYR A 118 -16.85 -7.87 -0.79
CA TYR A 118 -16.86 -8.92 0.23
C TYR A 118 -16.54 -10.29 -0.34
N GLY A 119 -17.13 -10.66 -1.48
CA GLY A 119 -16.89 -11.96 -2.10
C GLY A 119 -15.46 -12.13 -2.62
N TRP A 120 -14.87 -11.14 -3.29
CA TRP A 120 -13.56 -11.28 -3.92
C TRP A 120 -12.37 -10.92 -3.03
N PHE A 121 -12.57 -10.12 -1.98
CA PHE A 121 -11.46 -9.65 -1.16
C PHE A 121 -11.60 -9.99 0.32
N VAL A 122 -12.73 -9.68 0.95
CA VAL A 122 -12.91 -9.93 2.38
C VAL A 122 -13.02 -11.43 2.67
N TRP A 123 -13.78 -12.17 1.86
CA TRP A 123 -13.94 -13.61 2.05
C TRP A 123 -12.63 -14.40 1.88
N PRO A 124 -11.85 -14.25 0.79
CA PRO A 124 -10.57 -14.96 0.69
C PRO A 124 -9.58 -14.56 1.79
N ALA A 125 -9.57 -13.29 2.21
CA ALA A 125 -8.74 -12.86 3.33
C ALA A 125 -9.19 -13.49 4.66
N SER A 126 -10.49 -13.71 4.88
CA SER A 126 -11.00 -14.38 6.08
C SER A 126 -10.60 -15.86 6.10
N GLN A 127 -10.54 -16.52 4.95
CA GLN A 127 -10.09 -17.92 4.85
C GLN A 127 -8.61 -18.11 5.20
N ILE A 128 -7.81 -17.04 5.22
CA ILE A 128 -6.44 -17.07 5.72
C ILE A 128 -6.43 -16.95 7.25
N VAL A 129 -7.28 -16.07 7.79
CA VAL A 129 -7.29 -15.70 9.21
C VAL A 129 -8.02 -16.74 10.06
N LEU A 130 -9.20 -17.19 9.64
CA LEU A 130 -10.06 -18.08 10.43
C LEU A 130 -9.36 -19.39 10.80
N PRO A 131 -8.73 -20.16 9.88
CA PRO A 131 -8.10 -21.41 10.28
C PRO A 131 -7.01 -21.23 11.34
N ILE A 132 -6.24 -20.14 11.26
CA ILE A 132 -5.18 -19.83 12.23
C ILE A 132 -5.79 -19.49 13.59
N MET A 133 -6.81 -18.62 13.60
CA MET A 133 -7.49 -18.23 14.84
C MET A 133 -8.08 -19.45 15.55
N TYR A 134 -8.69 -20.36 14.79
CA TYR A 134 -9.27 -21.57 15.35
C TYR A 134 -8.20 -22.59 15.77
N ALA A 135 -7.15 -22.80 14.99
CA ALA A 135 -6.09 -23.76 15.33
C ALA A 135 -5.27 -23.35 16.55
N THR A 136 -5.15 -22.04 16.81
CA THR A 136 -4.31 -21.49 17.89
C THR A 136 -5.12 -20.98 19.08
N ARG A 137 -6.44 -21.25 19.09
CA ARG A 137 -7.34 -20.88 20.18
C ARG A 137 -7.05 -21.67 21.45
N VAL A 138 -7.36 -21.09 22.60
CA VAL A 138 -7.34 -21.83 23.87
C VAL A 138 -8.65 -22.61 23.96
N PRO A 139 -8.68 -23.95 24.10
CA PRO A 139 -9.92 -24.71 24.16
C PRO A 139 -10.88 -24.21 25.25
N LEU A 140 -12.20 -24.32 25.03
CA LEU A 140 -13.26 -23.74 25.89
C LEU A 140 -13.23 -24.12 27.38
N GLY A 141 -12.47 -25.14 27.78
CA GLY A 141 -12.32 -25.55 29.19
C GLY A 141 -10.93 -25.32 29.78
N SER A 142 -9.97 -24.80 29.00
CA SER A 142 -8.55 -24.72 29.38
C SER A 142 -8.12 -23.36 29.92
N GLY A 143 -9.06 -22.41 30.04
CA GLY A 143 -8.82 -21.07 30.58
C GLY A 143 -9.23 -19.94 29.63
N PRO A 144 -9.02 -18.67 30.05
CA PRO A 144 -9.41 -17.51 29.27
C PRO A 144 -8.51 -17.31 28.05
N GLU A 145 -9.09 -16.79 26.97
CA GLU A 145 -8.33 -16.43 25.78
C GLU A 145 -7.70 -15.06 25.92
N LEU A 146 -6.37 -15.01 25.96
CA LEU A 146 -5.61 -13.77 26.05
C LEU A 146 -5.52 -13.00 24.71
N GLY A 147 -6.10 -13.54 23.62
CA GLY A 147 -6.11 -12.91 22.29
C GLY A 147 -4.84 -13.08 21.45
N PHE A 148 -3.89 -13.94 21.87
CA PHE A 148 -2.66 -14.20 21.11
C PHE A 148 -2.93 -14.80 19.73
N ASN A 149 -3.95 -15.65 19.61
CA ASN A 149 -4.37 -16.25 18.34
C ASN A 149 -4.80 -15.19 17.31
N MET A 150 -5.51 -14.14 17.74
CA MET A 150 -5.80 -13.00 16.87
C MET A 150 -4.53 -12.26 16.47
N ILE A 151 -3.65 -11.92 17.42
CA ILE A 151 -2.40 -11.20 17.10
C ILE A 151 -1.62 -11.98 16.04
N LEU A 152 -1.45 -13.29 16.24
CA LEU A 152 -0.76 -14.16 15.30
C LEU A 152 -1.43 -14.17 13.93
N SER A 153 -2.76 -14.31 13.89
CA SER A 153 -3.51 -14.36 12.63
C SER A 153 -3.43 -13.03 11.87
N LEU A 154 -3.47 -11.90 12.57
CA LEU A 154 -3.26 -10.59 11.96
C LEU A 154 -1.83 -10.38 11.49
N ILE A 155 -0.82 -10.82 12.25
CA ILE A 155 0.58 -10.78 11.83
C ILE A 155 0.78 -11.55 10.52
N VAL A 156 0.22 -12.75 10.42
CA VAL A 156 0.31 -13.59 9.20
C VAL A 156 -0.38 -12.91 8.03
N LEU A 157 -1.62 -12.41 8.21
CA LEU A 157 -2.33 -11.68 7.17
C LEU A 157 -1.54 -10.46 6.68
N LEU A 158 -1.04 -9.65 7.62
CA LEU A 158 -0.26 -8.46 7.30
C LEU A 158 1.04 -8.82 6.58
N PHE A 159 1.73 -9.87 7.02
CA PHE A 159 2.94 -10.34 6.38
C PHE A 159 2.69 -10.74 4.92
N LEU A 160 1.64 -11.52 4.64
CA LEU A 160 1.27 -11.92 3.28
C LEU A 160 0.92 -10.72 2.39
N VAL A 161 0.09 -9.80 2.90
CA VAL A 161 -0.26 -8.57 2.18
C VAL A 161 0.99 -7.73 1.90
N ARG A 162 1.92 -7.65 2.85
CA ARG A 162 3.19 -6.93 2.69
C ARG A 162 4.12 -7.61 1.70
N LEU A 163 4.21 -8.94 1.67
CA LEU A 163 5.00 -9.66 0.67
C LEU A 163 4.53 -9.35 -0.76
N ILE A 164 3.21 -9.30 -0.98
CA ILE A 164 2.65 -8.98 -2.30
C ILE A 164 2.92 -7.51 -2.67
N THR A 165 2.83 -6.61 -1.69
CA THR A 165 2.93 -5.16 -1.94
C THR A 165 4.33 -4.56 -1.82
N ILE A 166 5.32 -5.29 -1.28
CA ILE A 166 6.66 -4.76 -1.02
C ILE A 166 7.34 -4.28 -2.30
N VAL A 167 7.18 -5.02 -3.41
CA VAL A 167 7.78 -4.65 -4.70
C VAL A 167 7.18 -3.34 -5.22
N ILE A 168 5.86 -3.18 -5.09
CA ILE A 168 5.15 -1.98 -5.55
C ILE A 168 5.52 -0.78 -4.69
N THR A 169 5.51 -0.95 -3.37
CA THR A 169 5.82 0.10 -2.40
C THR A 169 7.29 0.53 -2.50
N LEU A 170 8.25 -0.39 -2.63
CA LEU A 170 9.66 -0.07 -2.87
C LEU A 170 9.87 0.72 -4.16
N ASN A 171 9.24 0.32 -5.26
CA ASN A 171 9.32 1.04 -6.53
C ASN A 171 8.75 2.46 -6.42
N SER A 172 7.63 2.61 -5.69
CA SER A 172 7.05 3.92 -5.37
C SER A 172 8.02 4.77 -4.55
N THR A 173 8.59 4.22 -3.47
CA THR A 173 9.54 4.93 -2.60
C THR A 173 10.79 5.36 -3.37
N LEU A 174 11.35 4.50 -4.22
CA LEU A 174 12.50 4.85 -5.06
C LEU A 174 12.18 5.95 -6.07
N ALA A 175 10.96 5.98 -6.61
CA ALA A 175 10.54 7.03 -7.53
C ALA A 175 10.33 8.37 -6.80
N LEU A 176 9.76 8.35 -5.59
CA LEU A 176 9.68 9.53 -4.72
C LEU A 176 11.07 10.03 -4.33
N GLU A 177 12.03 9.14 -4.08
CA GLU A 177 13.42 9.52 -3.80
C GLU A 177 14.05 10.28 -4.98
N LYS A 178 13.88 9.79 -6.21
CA LYS A 178 14.33 10.52 -7.42
C LYS A 178 13.65 11.88 -7.57
N MET A 179 12.37 11.97 -7.20
CA MET A 179 11.64 13.23 -7.20
C MET A 179 12.23 14.21 -6.17
N ASN A 180 12.65 13.70 -5.00
CA ASN A 180 13.33 14.49 -3.98
C ASN A 180 14.71 14.98 -4.45
N GLU A 181 15.44 14.17 -5.22
CA GLU A 181 16.75 14.57 -5.79
C GLU A 181 16.65 15.75 -6.78
N VAL A 182 15.53 15.87 -7.51
CA VAL A 182 15.32 16.97 -8.47
C VAL A 182 14.56 18.18 -7.87
N GLN A 183 14.28 18.18 -6.57
CA GLN A 183 13.53 19.28 -5.93
C GLN A 183 14.20 20.64 -6.12
N GLY A 184 15.54 20.71 -6.14
CA GLY A 184 16.27 21.95 -6.41
C GLY A 184 15.93 22.56 -7.77
N LYS A 185 15.99 21.75 -8.84
CA LYS A 185 15.62 22.18 -10.20
C LYS A 185 14.14 22.53 -10.32
N LEU A 186 13.29 21.82 -9.58
CA LEU A 186 11.87 22.16 -9.50
C LEU A 186 11.65 23.53 -8.84
N ALA A 187 12.47 23.88 -7.86
CA ALA A 187 12.44 25.18 -7.20
C ALA A 187 12.85 26.32 -8.16
N GLU A 188 13.84 26.10 -9.01
CA GLU A 188 14.26 27.04 -10.07
C GLU A 188 13.12 27.31 -11.06
N ILE A 189 12.47 26.25 -11.58
CA ILE A 189 11.29 26.39 -12.46
C ILE A 189 10.19 27.17 -11.73
N ASN A 190 9.93 26.86 -10.46
CA ASN A 190 8.90 27.55 -9.68
C ASN A 190 9.23 29.03 -9.42
N ALA A 191 10.52 29.39 -9.36
CA ALA A 191 10.99 30.76 -9.25
C ALA A 191 10.83 31.54 -10.57
N LYS A 192 11.16 30.93 -11.71
CA LYS A 192 10.96 31.50 -13.07
C LYS A 192 9.52 31.95 -13.32
N TYR A 193 8.54 31.22 -12.80
CA TYR A 193 7.11 31.53 -12.92
C TYR A 193 6.52 32.11 -11.62
N LYS A 194 7.29 32.86 -10.81
CA LYS A 194 6.78 33.56 -9.63
C LYS A 194 5.96 34.79 -10.06
N GLY A 195 4.78 34.99 -9.47
CA GLY A 195 3.90 36.12 -9.78
C GLY A 195 3.04 36.00 -11.04
N ALA A 196 3.32 35.05 -11.95
CA ALA A 196 2.53 34.88 -13.16
C ALA A 196 1.13 34.28 -12.86
N LEU A 197 0.08 35.07 -13.10
CA LEU A 197 -1.32 34.66 -12.92
C LEU A 197 -1.95 34.10 -14.19
N ASP A 198 -1.34 34.34 -15.35
CA ASP A 198 -1.87 33.97 -16.67
C ASP A 198 -2.03 32.45 -16.82
N LEU A 199 -3.12 32.07 -17.48
CA LEU A 199 -3.44 30.66 -17.72
C LEU A 199 -2.40 29.99 -18.64
N GLN A 200 -1.76 30.75 -19.52
CA GLN A 200 -0.63 30.29 -20.36
C GLN A 200 0.63 30.04 -19.53
N SER A 201 0.99 30.97 -18.65
CA SER A 201 2.15 30.84 -17.75
C SER A 201 2.04 29.62 -16.82
N LYS A 202 0.83 29.32 -16.33
CA LYS A 202 0.54 28.09 -15.56
C LYS A 202 0.73 26.81 -16.40
N ARG A 203 0.27 26.79 -17.65
CA ARG A 203 0.47 25.65 -18.57
C ARG A 203 1.94 25.44 -18.90
N ASN A 204 2.67 26.52 -19.23
CA ASN A 204 4.10 26.46 -19.54
C ASN A 204 4.91 25.93 -18.36
N ARG A 205 4.62 26.38 -17.15
CA ARG A 205 5.21 25.84 -15.92
C ARG A 205 4.96 24.34 -15.78
N GLN A 206 3.73 23.87 -15.99
CA GLN A 206 3.42 22.44 -15.90
C GLN A 206 4.17 21.61 -16.95
N MET A 207 4.30 22.11 -18.18
CA MET A 207 5.07 21.45 -19.24
C MET A 207 6.56 21.36 -18.90
N GLU A 208 7.15 22.41 -18.34
CA GLU A 208 8.57 22.42 -17.94
C GLU A 208 8.85 21.47 -16.75
N ILE A 209 7.92 21.38 -15.79
CA ILE A 209 7.99 20.37 -14.73
C ILE A 209 7.92 18.95 -15.31
N MET A 210 7.01 18.70 -16.25
CA MET A 210 6.86 17.38 -16.89
C MET A 210 8.07 17.02 -17.76
N SER A 211 8.67 17.99 -18.46
CA SER A 211 9.88 17.77 -19.25
C SER A 211 11.10 17.47 -18.36
N LEU A 212 11.22 18.14 -17.21
CA LEU A 212 12.23 17.84 -16.19
C LEU A 212 12.06 16.41 -15.68
N TYR A 213 10.85 16.00 -15.32
CA TYR A 213 10.58 14.63 -14.87
C TYR A 213 10.88 13.60 -15.96
N LYS A 214 10.53 13.88 -17.22
CA LYS A 214 10.86 13.00 -18.36
C LYS A 214 12.37 12.88 -18.57
N LYS A 215 13.12 13.98 -18.49
CA LYS A 215 14.59 14.00 -18.60
C LYS A 215 15.26 13.17 -17.51
N HIS A 216 14.69 13.16 -16.30
CA HIS A 216 15.20 12.38 -15.16
C HIS A 216 14.55 10.99 -15.00
N ASN A 217 13.75 10.53 -15.98
CA ASN A 217 13.04 9.25 -15.94
C ASN A 217 12.20 9.04 -14.66
N ILE A 218 11.54 10.11 -14.21
CA ILE A 218 10.64 10.13 -13.06
C ILE A 218 9.21 9.93 -13.55
N LYS A 219 8.52 8.93 -13.00
CA LYS A 219 7.11 8.67 -13.31
C LYS A 219 6.22 9.46 -12.35
N SER A 220 5.46 10.43 -12.84
CA SER A 220 4.53 11.23 -12.02
C SER A 220 3.43 10.40 -11.33
N SER A 221 3.10 9.23 -11.88
CA SER A 221 2.12 8.31 -11.29
C SER A 221 2.60 7.64 -10.00
N ALA A 222 3.90 7.63 -9.72
CA ALA A 222 4.45 6.94 -8.55
C ALA A 222 3.84 7.43 -7.24
N SER A 223 3.60 8.73 -7.10
CA SER A 223 2.99 9.32 -5.90
C SER A 223 1.58 8.81 -5.63
N PHE A 224 0.83 8.47 -6.67
CA PHE A 224 -0.55 7.98 -6.53
C PHE A 224 -0.61 6.47 -6.32
N VAL A 225 0.31 5.71 -6.92
CA VAL A 225 0.36 4.24 -6.83
C VAL A 225 0.35 3.77 -5.37
N GLN A 226 1.08 4.45 -4.48
CA GLN A 226 1.11 4.06 -3.07
C GLN A 226 -0.26 4.21 -2.38
N VAL A 227 -0.98 5.29 -2.66
CA VAL A 227 -2.31 5.54 -2.07
C VAL A 227 -3.32 4.51 -2.58
N PHE A 228 -3.32 4.25 -3.89
CA PHE A 228 -4.23 3.28 -4.53
C PHE A 228 -4.01 1.84 -4.07
N VAL A 229 -2.78 1.47 -3.70
CA VAL A 229 -2.50 0.16 -3.11
C VAL A 229 -2.94 0.12 -1.64
N THR A 230 -2.70 1.20 -0.90
CA THR A 230 -2.91 1.22 0.56
C THR A 230 -4.40 1.25 0.94
N LEU A 231 -5.23 1.99 0.20
CA LEU A 231 -6.64 2.20 0.57
C LEU A 231 -7.51 0.93 0.48
N PRO A 232 -7.49 0.15 -0.63
CA PRO A 232 -8.24 -1.10 -0.69
C PRO A 232 -7.79 -2.12 0.36
N ILE A 233 -6.48 -2.23 0.59
CA ILE A 233 -5.92 -3.10 1.64
C ILE A 233 -6.46 -2.70 3.02
N PHE A 234 -6.47 -1.41 3.30
CA PHE A 234 -7.05 -0.90 4.55
C PHE A 234 -8.51 -1.32 4.70
N LEU A 235 -9.34 -1.14 3.67
CA LEU A 235 -10.76 -1.51 3.73
C LEU A 235 -10.95 -3.01 3.93
N ILE A 236 -10.16 -3.85 3.27
CA ILE A 236 -10.23 -5.30 3.40
C ILE A 236 -9.95 -5.69 4.85
N ILE A 237 -8.83 -5.22 5.41
CA ILE A 237 -8.44 -5.57 6.78
C ILE A 237 -9.41 -4.96 7.80
N TYR A 238 -9.87 -3.73 7.58
CA TYR A 238 -10.89 -3.10 8.42
C TYR A 238 -12.15 -3.96 8.47
N ARG A 239 -12.61 -4.48 7.32
CA ARG A 239 -13.76 -5.40 7.28
C ARG A 239 -13.46 -6.74 7.92
N ILE A 240 -12.28 -7.31 7.73
CA ILE A 240 -11.87 -8.52 8.44
C ILE A 240 -11.99 -8.33 9.95
N VAL A 241 -11.35 -7.28 10.48
CA VAL A 241 -11.29 -7.03 11.92
C VAL A 241 -12.65 -6.71 12.52
N THR A 242 -13.56 -6.07 11.78
CA THR A 242 -14.87 -5.67 12.29
C THR A 242 -15.98 -6.69 12.08
N THR A 243 -15.80 -7.67 11.18
CA THR A 243 -16.83 -8.67 10.85
C THR A 243 -16.46 -10.09 11.28
N LEU A 244 -15.19 -10.42 11.50
CA LEU A 244 -14.83 -11.76 11.96
C LEU A 244 -15.31 -11.97 13.39
N ARG A 245 -16.19 -12.97 13.56
CA ARG A 245 -16.73 -13.33 14.88
C ARG A 245 -15.65 -13.64 15.90
N PRO A 246 -14.61 -14.45 15.59
CA PRO A 246 -13.54 -14.71 16.56
C PRO A 246 -12.85 -13.44 17.07
N ILE A 247 -12.70 -12.41 16.23
CA ILE A 247 -12.08 -11.14 16.66
C ILE A 247 -12.99 -10.37 17.60
N LYS A 248 -14.30 -10.35 17.34
CA LYS A 248 -15.28 -9.71 18.23
C LYS A 248 -15.39 -10.42 19.58
N ALA A 249 -15.18 -11.73 19.63
CA ALA A 249 -15.28 -12.53 20.86
C ALA A 249 -14.07 -12.40 21.79
N ILE A 250 -12.98 -11.75 21.36
CA ILE A 250 -11.71 -11.71 22.09
C ILE A 250 -11.63 -10.53 23.06
N ILE A 251 -11.18 -10.84 24.28
CA ILE A 251 -10.74 -9.87 25.29
C ILE A 251 -9.21 -9.94 25.38
N LEU A 252 -8.54 -9.00 24.73
CA LEU A 252 -7.09 -8.98 24.63
C LEU A 252 -6.45 -8.75 26.01
N PHE A 253 -5.55 -9.67 26.38
CA PHE A 253 -4.86 -9.69 27.68
C PHE A 253 -5.80 -9.65 28.90
N ASN A 254 -7.07 -10.06 28.76
CA ASN A 254 -8.13 -9.91 29.78
C ASN A 254 -8.45 -8.45 30.16
N PHE A 255 -8.00 -7.45 29.40
CA PHE A 255 -8.26 -6.03 29.67
C PHE A 255 -9.05 -5.34 28.55
N TRP A 256 -8.72 -5.62 27.29
CA TRP A 256 -9.29 -4.88 26.16
C TRP A 256 -10.22 -5.77 25.34
N ASP A 257 -11.53 -5.61 25.55
CA ASP A 257 -12.56 -6.18 24.65
C ASP A 257 -12.46 -5.50 23.28
N LEU A 258 -12.16 -6.29 22.25
CA LEU A 258 -11.84 -5.79 20.93
C LEU A 258 -13.07 -5.41 20.10
N SER A 259 -14.27 -5.82 20.54
CA SER A 259 -15.53 -5.39 19.95
C SER A 259 -15.92 -3.96 20.34
N LYS A 260 -15.44 -3.48 21.50
CA LYS A 260 -15.81 -2.18 22.07
C LYS A 260 -15.13 -1.03 21.35
N VAL A 261 -15.78 0.14 21.40
CA VAL A 261 -15.24 1.38 20.86
C VAL A 261 -14.50 2.13 21.97
N PRO A 262 -13.19 2.43 21.84
CA PRO A 262 -12.41 3.03 22.91
C PRO A 262 -13.01 4.32 23.47
N LEU A 263 -13.48 5.22 22.60
CA LEU A 263 -14.01 6.50 23.05
C LEU A 263 -15.34 6.37 23.79
N THR A 264 -16.21 5.43 23.38
CA THR A 264 -17.46 5.20 24.10
C THR A 264 -17.16 4.67 25.49
N GLU A 265 -16.28 3.67 25.62
CA GLU A 265 -15.90 3.11 26.92
C GLU A 265 -15.28 4.18 27.85
N ILE A 266 -14.45 5.07 27.32
CA ILE A 266 -13.86 6.17 28.09
C ILE A 266 -14.93 7.11 28.65
N PHE A 267 -15.95 7.49 27.86
CA PHE A 267 -16.95 8.47 28.29
C PHE A 267 -18.14 7.85 29.03
N SER A 268 -18.55 6.62 28.70
CA SER A 268 -19.74 5.99 29.29
C SER A 268 -19.42 5.04 30.43
N ASN A 269 -18.27 4.35 30.40
CA ASN A 269 -17.93 3.25 31.32
C ASN A 269 -16.55 3.45 31.97
N PHE A 270 -16.19 4.70 32.30
CA PHE A 270 -14.83 5.08 32.69
C PHE A 270 -14.23 4.22 33.81
N THR A 271 -14.97 4.02 34.91
CA THR A 271 -14.50 3.34 36.13
C THR A 271 -14.32 1.84 35.95
N SER A 272 -15.03 1.21 35.02
CA SER A 272 -14.96 -0.24 34.79
C SER A 272 -13.86 -0.57 33.78
N THR A 273 -14.05 -0.12 32.54
CA THR A 273 -13.24 -0.51 31.38
C THR A 273 -12.60 0.70 30.69
N GLY A 274 -13.22 1.88 30.78
CA GLY A 274 -12.79 3.07 30.02
C GLY A 274 -11.37 3.54 30.32
N TRP A 275 -10.91 3.47 31.57
CA TRP A 275 -9.53 3.84 31.93
C TRP A 275 -8.49 2.96 31.21
N THR A 276 -8.79 1.68 30.95
CA THR A 276 -7.88 0.78 30.20
C THR A 276 -7.74 1.24 28.75
N PHE A 277 -8.81 1.79 28.16
CA PHE A 277 -8.81 2.27 26.78
C PHE A 277 -8.04 3.59 26.60
N ILE A 278 -7.82 4.37 27.67
CA ILE A 278 -6.86 5.48 27.62
C ILE A 278 -5.44 4.95 27.39
N ILE A 279 -5.03 3.93 28.16
CA ILE A 279 -3.72 3.29 28.02
C ILE A 279 -3.58 2.69 26.61
N PHE A 280 -4.64 2.03 26.12
CA PHE A 280 -4.69 1.52 24.75
C PHE A 280 -4.37 2.61 23.71
N LEU A 281 -5.05 3.76 23.77
CA LEU A 281 -4.82 4.86 22.83
C LEU A 281 -3.42 5.49 22.97
N ILE A 282 -2.90 5.61 24.19
CA ILE A 282 -1.53 6.09 24.47
C ILE A 282 -0.47 5.15 23.88
N ILE A 283 -0.76 3.87 23.72
CA ILE A 283 0.16 2.92 23.07
C ILE A 283 0.00 2.98 21.54
N VAL A 284 -1.24 2.88 21.04
CA VAL A 284 -1.52 2.72 19.61
C VAL A 284 -1.20 3.99 18.82
N LEU A 285 -1.65 5.16 19.28
CA LEU A 285 -1.55 6.41 18.51
C LEU A 285 -0.10 6.89 18.32
N PRO A 286 0.79 6.87 19.34
CA PRO A 286 2.18 7.27 19.15
C PRO A 286 2.95 6.33 18.23
N VAL A 287 2.77 5.01 18.36
CA VAL A 287 3.44 4.05 17.47
C VAL A 287 2.98 4.23 16.03
N GLN A 288 1.69 4.43 15.82
CA GLN A 288 1.13 4.77 14.51
C GLN A 288 1.73 6.07 13.96
N PHE A 289 1.81 7.13 14.77
CA PHE A 289 2.40 8.41 14.36
C PHE A 289 3.88 8.28 13.99
N ILE A 290 4.67 7.60 14.81
CA ILE A 290 6.11 7.36 14.57
C ILE A 290 6.29 6.58 13.26
N SER A 291 5.46 5.56 13.00
CA SER A 291 5.53 4.76 11.78
C SER A 291 5.36 5.57 10.49
N GLN A 292 4.59 6.66 10.55
CA GLN A 292 4.36 7.54 9.41
C GLN A 292 5.42 8.64 9.27
N LYS A 293 5.95 9.14 10.40
CA LYS A 293 6.99 10.18 10.43
C LYS A 293 8.37 9.65 10.04
N LEU A 294 8.74 8.46 10.52
CA LEU A 294 10.09 7.91 10.35
C LEU A 294 10.54 7.80 8.87
N PRO A 295 9.72 7.26 7.94
CA PRO A 295 10.07 7.24 6.51
C PRO A 295 10.41 8.62 5.94
N GLN A 296 9.70 9.66 6.38
CA GLN A 296 9.88 11.03 5.90
C GLN A 296 11.14 11.67 6.48
N ILE A 297 11.44 11.42 7.75
CA ILE A 297 12.68 11.88 8.41
C ILE A 297 13.88 11.31 7.65
N TRP A 298 13.87 10.01 7.39
CA TRP A 298 14.92 9.34 6.63
C TRP A 298 15.02 9.85 5.18
N ALA A 299 13.89 10.06 4.49
CA ALA A 299 13.90 10.66 3.15
C ALA A 299 14.45 12.09 3.15
N SER A 300 14.12 12.88 4.17
CA SER A 300 14.64 14.24 4.34
C SER A 300 16.14 14.25 4.60
N LYS A 301 16.63 13.41 5.53
CA LYS A 301 18.05 13.32 5.88
C LYS A 301 18.91 12.87 4.68
N ARG A 302 18.39 11.97 3.85
CA ARG A 302 19.06 11.54 2.62
C ARG A 302 19.16 12.63 1.56
N ASN A 303 18.23 13.59 1.53
CA ASN A 303 18.11 14.60 0.48
C ASN A 303 18.30 16.03 1.01
N GLU A 304 19.02 16.18 2.12
CA GLU A 304 19.26 17.48 2.76
C GLU A 304 19.92 18.47 1.79
N ASN A 305 20.92 18.02 1.03
CA ASN A 305 21.64 18.81 0.03
C ASN A 305 20.81 19.17 -1.21
N ALA A 306 19.67 18.51 -1.43
CA ALA A 306 18.79 18.78 -2.59
C ALA A 306 17.71 19.83 -2.29
N LYS A 307 17.59 20.27 -1.04
CA LYS A 307 16.65 21.31 -0.64
C LYS A 307 17.21 22.68 -1.03
N ALA A 308 16.88 23.14 -2.24
CA ALA A 308 17.03 24.56 -2.56
C ALA A 308 16.17 25.38 -1.58
N HIS A 309 16.79 26.35 -0.89
CA HIS A 309 16.14 27.33 -0.03
C HIS A 309 15.28 28.32 -0.84
N SER A 310 14.24 27.83 -1.51
CA SER A 310 13.26 28.68 -2.20
C SER A 310 11.97 28.74 -1.39
N GLN A 311 11.40 29.94 -1.25
CA GLN A 311 10.18 30.18 -0.47
C GLN A 311 8.99 29.30 -0.93
N LYS A 312 8.91 28.98 -2.24
CA LYS A 312 7.90 28.08 -2.80
C LYS A 312 8.18 26.59 -2.51
N SER A 313 9.44 26.16 -2.37
CA SER A 313 9.75 24.80 -1.94
C SER A 313 9.38 24.60 -0.46
N ILE A 314 9.57 25.63 0.37
CA ILE A 314 9.11 25.67 1.76
C ILE A 314 7.58 25.61 1.85
N GLU A 315 6.86 26.34 1.01
CA GLU A 315 5.39 26.27 0.94
C GLU A 315 4.90 24.86 0.55
N GLN A 316 5.54 24.22 -0.43
CA GLN A 316 5.20 22.86 -0.87
C GLN A 316 5.51 21.81 0.23
N LEU A 317 6.59 22.01 0.99
CA LEU A 317 6.91 21.22 2.18
C LEU A 317 5.85 21.42 3.28
N ASN A 318 5.41 22.65 3.53
CA ASN A 318 4.39 22.95 4.52
C ASN A 318 3.01 22.38 4.13
N LYS A 319 2.64 22.44 2.85
CA LYS A 319 1.45 21.77 2.31
C LYS A 319 1.49 20.26 2.55
N THR A 320 2.64 19.64 2.28
CA THR A 320 2.85 18.21 2.53
C THR A 320 2.73 17.87 4.03
N LYS A 321 3.33 18.68 4.91
CA LYS A 321 3.20 18.53 6.38
C LYS A 321 1.75 18.69 6.85
N ARG A 322 0.99 19.64 6.31
CA ARG A 322 -0.42 19.87 6.66
C ARG A 322 -1.30 18.69 6.25
N MET A 323 -1.11 18.18 5.03
CA MET A 323 -1.83 16.99 4.54
C MET A 323 -1.56 15.76 5.41
N GLN A 324 -0.31 15.58 5.87
CA GLN A 324 0.03 14.50 6.79
C GLN A 324 -0.61 14.67 8.16
N LEU A 325 -0.65 15.90 8.69
CA LEU A 325 -1.30 16.17 9.97
C LEU A 325 -2.80 15.83 9.92
N ILE A 326 -3.48 16.19 8.83
CA ILE A 326 -4.87 15.79 8.58
C ILE A 326 -4.99 14.27 8.59
N PHE A 327 -4.09 13.56 7.91
CA PHE A 327 -4.11 12.10 7.89
C PHE A 327 -3.94 11.52 9.30
N TYR A 328 -3.00 12.02 10.10
CA TYR A 328 -2.82 11.54 11.48
C TYR A 328 -4.05 11.78 12.36
N PHE A 329 -4.70 12.93 12.19
CA PHE A 329 -5.96 13.23 12.87
C PHE A 329 -7.05 12.24 12.46
N VAL A 330 -7.22 11.97 11.15
CA VAL A 330 -8.21 11.00 10.66
C VAL A 330 -7.97 9.60 11.21
N PHE A 331 -6.71 9.13 11.24
CA PHE A 331 -6.37 7.84 11.84
C PHE A 331 -6.67 7.81 13.34
N ALA A 332 -6.34 8.89 14.06
CA ALA A 332 -6.64 8.97 15.49
C ALA A 332 -8.15 8.93 15.77
N VAL A 333 -8.95 9.68 14.99
CA VAL A 333 -10.41 9.68 15.07
C VAL A 333 -10.95 8.28 14.80
N ILE A 334 -10.61 7.66 13.68
CA ILE A 334 -11.13 6.32 13.39
C ILE A 334 -10.70 5.31 14.47
N THR A 335 -9.49 5.42 15.05
CA THR A 335 -9.02 4.49 16.10
C THR A 335 -9.87 4.62 17.34
N ALA A 336 -10.21 5.87 17.71
CA ALA A 336 -10.99 6.17 18.89
C ALA A 336 -12.49 5.81 18.72
N PHE A 337 -13.03 5.98 17.51
CA PHE A 337 -14.46 5.84 17.21
C PHE A 337 -14.86 4.49 16.57
N SER A 338 -13.92 3.59 16.32
CA SER A 338 -14.20 2.24 15.81
C SER A 338 -13.83 1.17 16.82
N ALA A 339 -14.20 -0.08 16.54
CA ALA A 339 -13.89 -1.22 17.40
C ALA A 339 -12.38 -1.32 17.70
N ALA A 340 -12.00 -1.60 18.94
CA ALA A 340 -10.61 -1.60 19.39
C ALA A 340 -9.72 -2.59 18.62
N GLY A 341 -10.30 -3.67 18.07
CA GLY A 341 -9.60 -4.54 17.12
C GLY A 341 -8.95 -3.79 15.95
N VAL A 342 -9.58 -2.71 15.46
CA VAL A 342 -9.03 -1.88 14.37
C VAL A 342 -7.76 -1.16 14.82
N GLY A 343 -7.72 -0.70 16.07
CA GLY A 343 -6.53 -0.13 16.68
C GLY A 343 -5.39 -1.13 16.82
N VAL A 344 -5.68 -2.38 17.19
CA VAL A 344 -4.69 -3.47 17.24
C VAL A 344 -4.10 -3.73 15.86
N TYR A 345 -4.94 -3.81 14.82
CA TYR A 345 -4.46 -3.92 13.44
C TYR A 345 -3.52 -2.77 13.08
N TRP A 346 -3.89 -1.52 13.38
CA TRP A 346 -3.05 -0.38 13.07
C TRP A 346 -1.73 -0.37 13.82
N PHE A 347 -1.74 -0.77 15.09
CA PHE A 347 -0.52 -0.96 15.86
C PHE A 347 0.40 -2.00 15.19
N LEU A 348 -0.10 -3.17 14.83
CA LEU A 348 0.70 -4.20 14.14
C LEU A 348 1.20 -3.70 12.78
N ASN A 349 0.33 -3.05 12.01
CA ASN A 349 0.67 -2.47 10.72
C ASN A 349 1.72 -1.34 10.83
N ALA A 350 1.71 -0.58 11.92
CA ALA A 350 2.72 0.43 12.24
C ALA A 350 4.09 -0.22 12.48
N LEU A 351 4.15 -1.32 13.24
CA LEU A 351 5.38 -2.09 13.45
C LEU A 351 5.96 -2.63 12.13
N PHE A 352 5.11 -3.20 11.27
CA PHE A 352 5.53 -3.61 9.93
C PHE A 352 6.05 -2.44 9.09
N THR A 353 5.40 -1.28 9.18
CA THR A 353 5.81 -0.08 8.45
C THR A 353 7.15 0.45 8.94
N LEU A 354 7.40 0.43 10.25
CA LEU A 354 8.68 0.78 10.85
C LEU A 354 9.79 -0.15 10.35
N LEU A 355 9.57 -1.46 10.42
CA LEU A 355 10.51 -2.47 9.93
C LEU A 355 10.78 -2.30 8.44
N GLN A 356 9.74 -2.19 7.61
CA GLN A 356 9.87 -2.01 6.16
C GLN A 356 10.63 -0.72 5.83
N SER A 357 10.31 0.38 6.51
CA SER A 357 10.97 1.67 6.31
C SER A 357 12.46 1.57 6.66
N TYR A 358 12.80 0.86 7.74
CA TYR A 358 14.19 0.67 8.17
C TYR A 358 14.98 -0.12 7.12
N LEU A 359 14.44 -1.25 6.66
CA LEU A 359 15.04 -2.06 5.61
C LEU A 359 15.20 -1.26 4.30
N THR A 360 14.20 -0.47 3.95
CA THR A 360 14.23 0.40 2.75
C THR A 360 15.31 1.47 2.87
N HIS A 361 15.45 2.10 4.04
CA HIS A 361 16.51 3.07 4.31
C HIS A 361 17.89 2.44 4.14
N LEU A 362 18.14 1.27 4.77
CA LEU A 362 19.40 0.54 4.64
C LEU A 362 19.71 0.20 3.17
N PHE A 363 18.72 -0.28 2.43
CA PHE A 363 18.86 -0.60 1.01
C PHE A 363 19.26 0.63 0.17
N ILE A 364 18.59 1.76 0.37
CA ILE A 364 18.87 3.00 -0.37
C ILE A 364 20.28 3.52 -0.04
N VAL A 365 20.67 3.54 1.24
CA VAL A 365 21.99 4.01 1.67
C VAL A 365 23.08 3.13 1.06
N LYS A 366 22.97 1.81 1.18
CA LYS A 366 23.92 0.85 0.58
C LYS A 366 24.06 1.04 -0.93
N ARG A 367 22.95 1.28 -1.63
CA ARG A 367 22.95 1.57 -3.08
C ARG A 367 23.65 2.88 -3.43
N ARG A 368 23.47 3.94 -2.64
CA ARG A 368 24.14 5.23 -2.85
C ARG A 368 25.64 5.15 -2.61
N THR A 369 26.08 4.48 -1.55
CA THR A 369 27.51 4.29 -1.26
C THR A 369 28.20 3.54 -2.39
N ARG A 370 27.61 2.44 -2.88
CA ARG A 370 28.16 1.69 -4.04
C ARG A 370 28.31 2.56 -5.29
N ARG A 371 27.30 3.40 -5.60
CA ARG A 371 27.38 4.32 -6.74
C ARG A 371 28.51 5.33 -6.59
N ARG A 372 28.63 5.98 -5.43
CA ARG A 372 29.71 6.95 -5.16
C ARG A 372 31.10 6.33 -5.32
N LEU A 373 31.31 5.14 -4.77
CA LEU A 373 32.57 4.41 -4.94
C LEU A 373 32.87 4.07 -6.40
N THR A 374 31.84 3.75 -7.20
CA THR A 374 32.01 3.46 -8.63
C THR A 374 32.41 4.72 -9.40
N TYR A 375 31.77 5.86 -9.12
CA TYR A 375 32.12 7.14 -9.76
C TYR A 375 33.52 7.60 -9.39
N SER A 376 33.90 7.53 -8.11
CA SER A 376 35.25 7.91 -7.66
C SER A 376 36.33 7.05 -8.31
N LYS A 377 36.09 5.74 -8.51
CA LYS A 377 37.01 4.88 -9.26
C LYS A 377 37.12 5.25 -10.74
N LEU A 378 36.01 5.63 -11.37
CA LEU A 378 36.00 6.07 -12.77
C LEU A 378 36.74 7.40 -12.94
N GLU A 379 36.56 8.35 -12.03
CA GLU A 379 37.30 9.62 -12.02
C GLU A 379 38.81 9.38 -11.87
N GLN A 380 39.22 8.52 -10.94
CA GLN A 380 40.64 8.13 -10.78
C GLN A 380 41.22 7.42 -12.01
N MET A 381 40.40 6.72 -12.80
CA MET A 381 40.84 6.12 -14.06
C MET A 381 41.02 7.16 -15.15
N LEU A 382 40.08 8.10 -15.27
CA LEU A 382 40.13 9.20 -16.23
C LEU A 382 41.26 10.20 -15.95
N GLU A 383 41.64 10.40 -14.68
CA GLU A 383 42.77 11.26 -14.30
C GLU A 383 44.15 10.58 -14.53
N ARG A 384 44.18 9.26 -14.76
CA ARG A 384 45.42 8.51 -15.04
C ARG A 384 45.69 8.31 -16.53
N GLU A 385 44.70 8.52 -17.39
CA GLU A 385 44.80 8.56 -18.85
C GLU A 385 45.09 9.99 -19.32
#